data_AF-A0A7C4J8E7-F1
#
_entry.id   AF-A0A7C4J8E7-F1
#
_cell.length_a   1.000
_cell.length_b   1.000
_cell.length_c   1.000
_cell.angle_alpha   90.00
_cell.angle_beta   90.00
_cell.angle_gamma   90.00
#
_symmetry.space_group_name_H-M   'P 1'
#
loop_
_entity.id
_entity.type
_entity.pdbx_description
1 polymer ?
#
loop_
_entity_poly.entity_id
_entity_poly.type
_entity_poly.pdbx_seq_one_letter_code
_entity_poly.pdbx_strand_id
1 'polypeptide(L)'
;MGQSGSSRLALKWRIGLAFAAVYLIWGSTYLAIRFAIETIPPYLMGGIRFLLAGALMFAVLRWRGAAWPTRVQWRSTAIVGALLLFGGNGSVIVAEQLVPSGLAAVIIAMVPIWMVMLNWRWGDRVRPTARVWTGLA
;
A
#
# COMPACT_ATOMS: atom_id res chain seq x y z
N MET A 1 27.52 -20.50 22.09
CA MET A 1 26.85 -19.22 22.41
C MET A 1 27.05 -18.10 21.36
N GLY A 2 27.44 -18.38 20.10
CA GLY A 2 27.77 -17.34 19.10
C GLY A 2 26.74 -17.04 17.99
N GLN A 3 25.62 -17.78 17.89
CA GLN A 3 24.69 -17.66 16.75
C GLN A 3 23.57 -16.60 16.92
N SER A 4 23.44 -15.99 18.09
CA SER A 4 22.39 -14.99 18.41
C SER A 4 22.68 -13.58 17.86
N GLY A 5 23.96 -13.24 17.66
CA GLY A 5 24.38 -11.89 17.24
C GLY A 5 24.22 -11.62 15.74
N SER A 6 24.62 -12.55 14.87
CA SER A 6 24.58 -12.33 13.41
C SER A 6 23.16 -12.34 12.85
N SER A 7 22.26 -13.15 13.43
CA SER A 7 20.84 -13.22 13.04
C SER A 7 20.10 -11.91 13.35
N ARG A 8 20.39 -11.27 14.50
CA ARG A 8 19.83 -9.94 14.85
C ARG A 8 20.35 -8.85 13.93
N LEU A 9 21.63 -8.87 13.57
CA LEU A 9 22.21 -7.91 12.64
C LEU A 9 21.61 -8.07 11.23
N ALA A 10 21.51 -9.30 10.74
CA ALA A 10 20.87 -9.60 9.46
C ALA A 10 19.39 -9.18 9.44
N LEU A 11 18.66 -9.37 10.54
CA LEU A 11 17.28 -8.90 10.68
C LEU A 11 17.19 -7.38 10.62
N LYS A 12 18.05 -6.66 11.36
CA LYS A 12 18.09 -5.18 11.33
C LYS A 12 18.38 -4.64 9.93
N TRP A 13 19.32 -5.24 9.20
CA TRP A 13 19.63 -4.87 7.82
C TRP A 13 18.45 -5.13 6.87
N ARG A 14 17.79 -6.28 7.00
CA ARG A 14 16.58 -6.59 6.20
C ARG A 14 15.46 -5.60 6.46
N ILE A 15 15.26 -5.19 7.72
CA ILE A 15 14.29 -4.16 8.09
C ILE A 15 14.68 -2.82 7.46
N GLY A 16 15.94 -2.40 7.57
CA GLY A 16 16.42 -1.16 6.96
C GLY A 16 16.23 -1.14 5.44
N LEU A 17 16.56 -2.24 4.75
CA LEU A 17 16.33 -2.40 3.32
C LEU A 17 14.85 -2.39 2.96
N ALA A 18 13.98 -3.00 3.77
CA ALA A 18 12.55 -2.96 3.56
C ALA A 18 12.00 -1.52 3.68
N PHE A 19 12.44 -0.74 4.67
CA PHE A 19 12.08 0.67 4.79
C PHE A 19 12.58 1.49 3.61
N ALA A 20 13.84 1.30 3.20
CA ALA A 20 14.39 1.98 2.03
C ALA A 20 13.60 1.66 0.75
N ALA A 21 13.25 0.39 0.55
CA ALA A 21 12.43 -0.03 -0.58
C ALA A 21 11.03 0.61 -0.53
N VAL A 22 10.38 0.62 0.63
CA VAL A 22 9.07 1.27 0.80
C VAL A 22 9.18 2.76 0.47
N TYR A 23 10.14 3.48 1.04
CA TYR A 23 10.30 4.92 0.82
C TYR A 23 10.60 5.26 -0.64
N LEU A 24 11.50 4.53 -1.28
CA LEU A 24 11.84 4.78 -2.67
C LEU A 24 10.67 4.43 -3.60
N ILE A 25 10.08 3.24 -3.46
CA ILE A 25 9.01 2.77 -4.33
C ILE A 25 7.76 3.64 -4.16
N TRP A 26 7.31 3.88 -2.93
CA TRP A 26 6.10 4.69 -2.69
C TRP A 26 6.33 6.17 -2.97
N GLY A 27 7.46 6.73 -2.56
CA GLY A 27 7.80 8.12 -2.87
C GLY A 27 7.86 8.38 -4.37
N SER A 28 8.54 7.51 -5.14
CA SER A 28 8.60 7.63 -6.59
C SER A 28 7.26 7.36 -7.27
N THR A 29 6.36 6.58 -6.65
CA THR A 29 5.03 6.30 -7.23
C THR A 29 4.22 7.58 -7.34
N TYR A 30 4.18 8.43 -6.31
CA TYR A 30 3.48 9.71 -6.38
C TYR A 30 4.09 10.63 -7.44
N LEU A 31 5.42 10.67 -7.53
CA LEU A 31 6.06 11.44 -8.59
C LEU A 31 5.70 10.93 -9.99
N ALA A 32 5.71 9.61 -10.19
CA ALA A 32 5.35 8.98 -11.46
C ALA A 32 3.86 9.19 -11.82
N ILE A 33 2.97 9.14 -10.82
CA ILE A 33 1.55 9.43 -11.01
C ILE A 33 1.38 10.86 -11.51
N ARG A 34 1.99 11.84 -10.85
CA ARG A 34 1.93 13.25 -11.24
C ARG A 34 2.32 13.48 -12.70
N PHE A 35 3.39 12.84 -13.17
CA PHE A 35 3.79 12.92 -14.58
C PHE A 35 2.84 12.16 -15.51
N ALA A 36 2.39 10.96 -15.14
CA ALA A 36 1.51 10.15 -15.99
C ALA A 36 0.16 10.81 -16.24
N ILE A 37 -0.42 11.47 -15.22
CA ILE A 37 -1.74 12.10 -15.32
C ILE A 37 -1.76 13.38 -16.15
N GLU A 38 -0.60 13.91 -16.55
CA GLU A 38 -0.51 15.02 -17.51
C GLU A 38 -0.95 14.59 -18.92
N THR A 39 -0.85 13.29 -19.23
CA THR A 39 -1.17 12.75 -20.56
C THR A 39 -2.23 11.66 -20.55
N ILE A 40 -2.42 10.96 -19.43
CA ILE A 40 -3.35 9.84 -19.28
C ILE A 40 -4.43 10.20 -18.24
N PRO A 41 -5.74 10.07 -18.53
CA PRO A 41 -6.78 10.31 -17.53
C PRO A 41 -6.57 9.52 -16.22
N PRO A 42 -6.77 10.12 -15.03
CA PRO A 42 -6.49 9.53 -13.72
C PRO A 42 -6.96 8.08 -13.52
N TYR A 43 -8.25 7.85 -13.71
CA TYR A 43 -8.85 6.52 -13.49
C TYR A 43 -8.42 5.51 -14.55
N LEU A 44 -8.09 5.96 -15.77
CA LEU A 44 -7.57 5.07 -16.80
C LEU A 44 -6.15 4.61 -16.44
N MET A 45 -5.29 5.53 -16.02
CA MET A 45 -3.95 5.22 -15.56
C MET A 45 -3.99 4.26 -14.35
N GLY A 46 -4.77 4.59 -13.32
CA GLY A 46 -4.95 3.73 -12.14
C GLY A 46 -5.57 2.38 -12.47
N GLY A 47 -6.56 2.36 -13.36
CA GLY A 47 -7.25 1.15 -13.81
C GLY A 47 -6.32 0.19 -14.54
N ILE A 48 -5.53 0.68 -15.50
CA ILE A 48 -4.51 -0.12 -16.21
C ILE A 48 -3.50 -0.67 -15.21
N ARG A 49 -3.00 0.15 -14.29
CA ARG A 49 -2.04 -0.27 -13.26
C ARG A 49 -2.58 -1.43 -12.42
N PHE A 50 -3.81 -1.33 -11.94
CA PHE A 50 -4.45 -2.37 -11.11
C PHE A 50 -4.84 -3.60 -11.90
N LEU A 51 -5.30 -3.46 -13.16
CA LEU A 51 -5.59 -4.59 -14.02
C LEU A 51 -4.33 -5.38 -14.36
N LEU A 52 -3.23 -4.71 -14.72
CA LEU A 52 -1.96 -5.37 -15.01
C LEU A 52 -1.41 -6.10 -13.78
N ALA A 53 -1.39 -5.44 -12.62
CA ALA A 53 -0.94 -6.05 -11.38
C ALA A 53 -1.82 -7.26 -10.98
N GLY A 54 -3.14 -7.11 -11.06
CA GLY A 54 -4.10 -8.17 -10.75
C GLY A 54 -3.98 -9.36 -11.70
N ALA A 55 -3.88 -9.11 -13.01
CA ALA A 55 -3.71 -10.14 -14.02
C ALA A 55 -2.39 -10.90 -13.86
N LEU A 56 -1.28 -10.19 -13.60
CA LEU A 56 0.01 -10.81 -13.34
C LEU A 56 -0.04 -11.67 -12.07
N MET A 57 -0.60 -11.15 -10.97
CA MET A 57 -0.72 -11.91 -9.73
C MET A 57 -1.60 -13.15 -9.91
N PHE A 58 -2.72 -13.00 -10.64
CA PHE A 58 -3.58 -14.11 -10.99
C PHE A 58 -2.83 -15.17 -11.81
N ALA A 59 -2.12 -14.77 -12.86
CA ALA A 59 -1.33 -15.68 -13.70
C ALA A 59 -0.28 -16.45 -12.88
N VAL A 60 0.46 -15.77 -12.00
CA VAL A 60 1.43 -16.40 -11.10
C VAL A 60 0.77 -17.41 -10.17
N LEU A 61 -0.40 -17.09 -9.60
CA LEU A 61 -1.14 -18.03 -8.74
C LEU A 61 -1.62 -19.26 -9.53
N ARG A 62 -2.11 -19.07 -10.75
CA ARG A 62 -2.51 -20.21 -11.60
C ARG A 62 -1.33 -21.07 -12.00
N TRP A 63 -0.19 -20.45 -12.31
CA TRP A 63 1.05 -21.18 -12.62
C TRP A 63 1.56 -22.00 -11.43
N ARG A 64 1.40 -21.50 -10.20
CA ARG A 64 1.72 -22.23 -8.96
C ARG A 64 0.71 -23.31 -8.58
N GLY A 65 -0.31 -23.56 -9.39
CA GLY A 65 -1.32 -24.59 -9.13
C GLY A 65 -2.36 -24.20 -8.06
N ALA A 66 -2.48 -22.91 -7.71
CA ALA A 66 -3.52 -22.48 -6.77
C ALA A 66 -4.91 -22.76 -7.33
N ALA A 67 -5.85 -23.15 -6.46
CA ALA A 67 -7.24 -23.40 -6.84
C ALA A 67 -7.88 -22.16 -7.49
N TRP A 68 -8.86 -22.39 -8.37
CA TRP A 68 -9.65 -21.30 -8.94
C TRP A 68 -10.35 -20.50 -7.83
N PRO A 69 -10.38 -19.15 -7.93
CA PRO A 69 -11.09 -18.36 -6.94
C PRO A 69 -12.58 -18.67 -6.93
N THR A 70 -13.15 -18.79 -5.74
CA THR A 70 -14.59 -18.98 -5.57
C THR A 70 -15.36 -17.72 -5.95
N ARG A 71 -16.68 -17.83 -6.18
CA ARG A 71 -17.54 -16.66 -6.43
C ARG A 71 -17.47 -15.62 -5.31
N VAL A 72 -17.33 -16.07 -4.07
CA VAL A 72 -17.19 -15.19 -2.90
C VAL A 72 -15.85 -14.45 -2.95
N GLN A 73 -14.76 -15.13 -3.28
CA GLN A 73 -13.44 -14.50 -3.43
C GLN A 73 -13.44 -13.46 -4.55
N TRP A 74 -14.01 -13.79 -5.72
CA TRP A 74 -14.18 -12.85 -6.82
C TRP A 74 -14.96 -11.61 -6.40
N ARG A 75 -16.10 -11.78 -5.72
CA ARG A 75 -16.91 -10.66 -5.24
C ARG A 75 -16.13 -9.81 -4.24
N SER A 76 -15.49 -10.42 -3.24
CA SER A 76 -14.74 -9.69 -2.22
C SER A 76 -13.57 -8.92 -2.82
N THR A 77 -12.79 -9.53 -3.71
CA THR A 77 -11.67 -8.86 -4.38
C THR A 77 -12.15 -7.77 -5.34
N ALA A 78 -13.28 -7.95 -6.03
CA ALA A 78 -13.87 -6.90 -6.87
C ALA A 78 -14.32 -5.69 -6.04
N ILE A 79 -14.96 -5.91 -4.89
CA ILE A 79 -15.36 -4.83 -3.97
C ILE A 79 -14.12 -4.09 -3.45
N VAL A 80 -13.13 -4.81 -2.94
CA VAL A 80 -11.89 -4.21 -2.43
C VAL A 80 -11.15 -3.46 -3.53
N GLY A 81 -11.04 -4.04 -4.73
CA GLY A 81 -10.40 -3.42 -5.88
C GLY A 81 -11.12 -2.13 -6.32
N ALA A 82 -12.46 -2.14 -6.37
CA ALA A 82 -13.24 -0.95 -6.68
C ALA A 82 -13.09 0.14 -5.62
N LEU A 83 -13.13 -0.20 -4.34
CA LEU A 83 -12.89 0.75 -3.25
C LEU A 83 -11.48 1.34 -3.30
N LEU A 84 -10.47 0.54 -3.65
CA LEU A 84 -9.10 1.03 -3.84
C LEU A 84 -8.98 1.91 -5.09
N LEU A 85 -9.68 1.60 -6.18
CA LEU A 85 -9.58 2.34 -7.43
C LEU A 85 -10.39 3.64 -7.45
N PHE A 86 -11.58 3.69 -6.84
CA PHE A 86 -12.42 4.89 -6.85
C PHE A 86 -12.29 5.70 -5.55
N GLY A 87 -11.98 5.03 -4.44
CA GLY A 87 -11.72 5.66 -3.15
C GLY A 87 -10.23 5.77 -2.89
N GLY A 88 -9.61 4.71 -2.38
CA GLY A 88 -8.26 4.72 -1.80
C GLY A 88 -7.17 5.35 -2.69
N ASN A 89 -6.56 4.58 -3.57
CA ASN A 89 -5.50 5.07 -4.45
C ASN A 89 -6.02 6.01 -5.53
N GLY A 90 -7.22 5.78 -6.07
CA GLY A 90 -7.77 6.63 -7.12
C GLY A 90 -7.99 8.07 -6.70
N SER A 91 -8.49 8.31 -5.48
CA SER A 91 -8.64 9.68 -4.98
C SER A 91 -7.30 10.39 -4.90
N VAL A 92 -6.20 9.68 -4.60
CA VAL A 92 -4.86 10.25 -4.60
C VAL A 92 -4.45 10.64 -6.02
N ILE A 93 -4.66 9.75 -7.00
CA ILE A 93 -4.36 10.03 -8.40
C ILE A 93 -5.14 11.26 -8.91
N VAL A 94 -6.40 11.40 -8.50
CA VAL A 94 -7.21 12.59 -8.83
C VAL A 94 -6.71 13.82 -8.07
N ALA A 95 -6.40 13.70 -6.78
CA ALA A 95 -5.88 14.81 -5.97
C ALA A 95 -4.54 15.35 -6.50
N GLU A 96 -3.70 14.49 -7.06
CA GLU A 96 -2.41 14.88 -7.68
C GLU A 96 -2.57 15.76 -8.93
N GLN A 97 -3.78 15.89 -9.49
CA GLN A 97 -4.04 16.91 -10.51
C GLN A 97 -4.02 18.33 -9.93
N LEU A 98 -4.32 18.48 -8.64
CA LEU A 98 -4.46 19.76 -7.95
C LEU A 98 -3.34 19.99 -6.93
N VAL A 99 -2.70 18.92 -6.46
CA VAL A 99 -1.76 18.96 -5.33
C VAL A 99 -0.39 18.44 -5.77
N PRO A 100 0.73 19.10 -5.39
CA PRO A 100 2.06 18.59 -5.65
C PRO A 100 2.30 17.21 -5.01
N SER A 101 3.04 16.33 -5.70
CA SER A 101 3.31 14.95 -5.24
C SER A 101 3.99 14.88 -3.87
N GLY A 102 4.82 15.88 -3.52
CA GLY A 102 5.43 15.99 -2.19
C GLY A 102 4.39 16.19 -1.08
N LEU A 103 3.38 17.02 -1.31
CA LEU A 103 2.29 17.23 -0.34
C LEU A 103 1.37 16.00 -0.26
N ALA A 104 1.09 15.36 -1.41
CA ALA A 104 0.37 14.08 -1.43
C ALA A 104 1.10 13.01 -0.60
N ALA A 105 2.42 12.88 -0.73
CA ALA A 105 3.22 11.92 0.04
C ALA A 105 3.16 12.19 1.55
N VAL A 106 3.26 13.45 1.98
CA VAL A 106 3.17 13.83 3.40
C VAL A 106 1.78 13.52 3.98
N ILE A 107 0.71 13.80 3.22
CA ILE A 107 -0.66 13.47 3.67
C ILE A 107 -0.83 11.95 3.80
N ILE A 108 -0.34 11.17 2.84
CA ILE A 108 -0.44 9.70 2.92
C ILE A 108 0.46 9.11 4.00
N ALA A 109 1.55 9.79 4.39
CA ALA A 109 2.36 9.37 5.53
C ALA A 109 1.55 9.34 6.86
N MET A 110 0.38 9.97 6.92
CA MET A 110 -0.54 9.89 8.07
C MET A 110 -1.39 8.60 8.11
N VAL A 111 -1.37 7.76 7.06
CA VAL A 111 -2.17 6.52 7.01
C VAL A 111 -1.96 5.58 8.21
N PRO A 112 -0.74 5.39 8.77
CA PRO A 112 -0.54 4.60 9.99
C PRO A 112 -1.32 5.11 11.20
N ILE A 113 -1.47 6.44 11.34
CA ILE A 113 -2.26 7.04 12.42
C ILE A 113 -3.73 6.63 12.27
N TRP A 114 -4.28 6.80 11.05
CA TRP A 114 -5.64 6.35 10.74
C TRP A 114 -5.81 4.86 10.98
N MET A 115 -4.86 4.01 10.55
CA MET A 115 -4.92 2.56 10.79
C MET A 115 -5.01 2.22 12.28
N VAL A 116 -4.19 2.86 13.14
CA VAL A 116 -4.22 2.62 14.59
C VAL A 116 -5.54 3.08 15.20
N MET A 117 -6.05 4.25 14.82
CA MET A 117 -7.33 4.77 15.31
C MET A 117 -8.52 3.89 14.90
N LEU A 118 -8.55 3.45 13.64
CA LEU A 118 -9.60 2.59 13.09
C LEU A 118 -9.56 1.20 13.73
N ASN A 119 -8.36 0.61 13.88
CA ASN A 119 -8.20 -0.70 14.53
C ASN A 119 -8.63 -0.65 16.00
N TRP A 120 -8.31 0.43 16.71
CA TRP A 120 -8.77 0.60 18.09
C TRP A 120 -10.31 0.71 18.17
N ARG A 121 -10.93 1.42 17.22
CA ARG A 121 -12.38 1.67 17.23
C ARG A 121 -13.24 0.50 16.75
N TRP A 122 -12.80 -0.21 15.70
CA TRP A 122 -13.61 -1.22 15.00
C TRP A 122 -12.98 -2.62 14.92
N GLY A 123 -11.67 -2.74 15.14
CA GLY A 123 -10.94 -4.00 15.07
C GLY A 123 -10.76 -4.66 16.44
N ASP A 124 -9.50 -4.93 16.79
CA ASP A 124 -9.12 -5.71 17.98
C ASP A 124 -9.44 -5.04 19.33
N ARG A 125 -9.92 -3.77 19.33
CA ARG A 125 -10.24 -2.95 20.52
C ARG A 125 -9.11 -2.77 21.53
N VAL A 126 -7.89 -3.18 21.18
CA VAL A 126 -6.70 -2.99 22.03
C VAL A 126 -6.35 -1.50 22.07
N ARG A 127 -6.28 -0.92 23.27
CA ARG A 127 -5.94 0.49 23.45
C ARG A 127 -4.48 0.73 23.03
N PRO A 128 -4.19 1.70 22.15
CA PRO A 128 -2.82 1.99 21.75
C PRO A 128 -2.00 2.46 22.95
N THR A 129 -0.87 1.80 23.21
CA THR A 129 0.05 2.14 24.31
C THR A 129 0.84 3.41 23.97
N ALA A 130 1.35 4.13 24.98
CA ALA A 130 2.19 5.33 24.79
C ALA A 130 3.36 5.10 23.80
N ARG A 131 3.96 3.90 23.79
CA ARG A 131 5.02 3.52 22.84
C ARG A 131 4.58 3.52 21.37
N VAL A 132 3.30 3.21 21.10
CA VAL A 132 2.73 3.24 19.75
C VAL A 132 2.58 4.69 19.31
N TRP A 133 2.08 5.56 20.18
CA TRP A 133 1.96 6.98 19.90
C TRP A 133 3.30 7.67 19.65
N THR A 134 4.32 7.37 20.45
CA THR A 134 5.68 7.92 20.23
C THR A 134 6.35 7.38 18.96
N GLY A 135 5.92 6.23 18.44
CA GLY A 135 6.42 5.70 17.17
C GLY A 135 5.66 6.20 15.94
N LEU A 136 4.51 6.86 16.15
CA LEU A 136 3.69 7.45 15.09
C LEU A 136 3.92 8.96 14.92
N ALA A 137 4.42 9.64 15.97
CA ALA A 137 4.80 11.05 15.98
C ALA A 137 6.21 11.23 15.40
#